data_AF-A0A2E7BG80-F1
#
_entry.id   AF-A0A2E7BG80-F1
#
_cell.length_a   1.000
_cell.length_b   1.000
_cell.length_c   1.000
_cell.angle_alpha   90.00
_cell.angle_beta   90.00
_cell.angle_gamma   90.00
#
_symmetry.space_group_name_H-M   'P 1'
#
loop_
_entity.id
_entity.type
_entity.pdbx_description
1 polymer ?
#
loop_
_entity_poly.entity_id
_entity_poly.type
_entity_poly.pdbx_seq_one_letter_code
_entity_poly.pdbx_strand_id
1 'polypeptide(L)'
;MVSRCGCLCEKDALDQYSTIKRLQRGRIVGLSLKLRGLLVWMMVALFGVGACGGGEPTSAPVSESVESVEEVSPTATPRVFFRAPRDETDHATEIPLGVTFGSENFEISPVPEEVDGPREGLGHYHLGVDAECLPAGEIIPAADPWIHFGDGADGMELQLEGGEYRLSVQIGDDEHRTIEGLCETITVRMEDGI
;
A
#
# COMPACT_ATOMS: atom_id res chain seq x y z
N MET A 1 -31.52 -2.15 -49.63
CA MET A 1 -31.38 -3.12 -48.53
C MET A 1 -30.45 -2.51 -47.49
N VAL A 2 -31.00 -2.08 -46.35
CA VAL A 2 -30.24 -1.47 -45.26
C VAL A 2 -29.91 -2.60 -44.29
N SER A 3 -28.64 -2.97 -44.21
CA SER A 3 -28.18 -4.03 -43.31
C SER A 3 -27.89 -3.42 -41.94
N ARG A 4 -28.63 -3.88 -40.93
CA ARG A 4 -28.39 -3.67 -39.51
C ARG A 4 -27.28 -4.63 -39.05
N CYS A 5 -26.17 -4.09 -38.58
CA CYS A 5 -25.32 -4.70 -37.54
C CYS A 5 -25.30 -3.66 -36.41
N GLY A 6 -25.59 -3.94 -35.14
CA GLY A 6 -25.51 -5.20 -34.41
C GLY A 6 -24.78 -4.88 -33.10
N CYS A 7 -25.43 -4.10 -32.22
CA CYS A 7 -24.95 -3.77 -30.87
C CYS A 7 -24.91 -5.05 -30.03
N LEU A 8 -23.75 -5.69 -29.93
CA LEU A 8 -23.58 -6.91 -29.12
C LEU A 8 -22.32 -6.96 -28.25
N CYS A 9 -21.48 -5.92 -28.18
CA CYS A 9 -20.27 -5.96 -27.33
C CYS A 9 -20.45 -5.36 -25.93
N GLU A 10 -21.53 -4.63 -25.65
CA GLU A 10 -21.61 -3.84 -24.40
C GLU A 10 -22.24 -4.59 -23.21
N LYS A 11 -22.81 -5.78 -23.44
CA LYS A 11 -23.50 -6.53 -22.38
C LYS A 11 -22.61 -7.53 -21.63
N ASP A 12 -21.48 -7.92 -22.21
CA ASP A 12 -20.58 -8.92 -21.62
C ASP A 12 -19.63 -8.31 -20.57
N ALA A 13 -19.31 -7.01 -20.70
CA ALA A 13 -18.44 -6.30 -19.75
C ALA A 13 -19.07 -6.11 -18.34
N LEU A 14 -20.40 -6.02 -18.26
CA LEU A 14 -21.10 -5.83 -16.99
C LEU A 14 -21.27 -7.13 -16.18
N ASP A 15 -21.22 -8.30 -16.85
CA ASP A 15 -21.43 -9.59 -16.17
C ASP A 15 -20.15 -10.09 -15.47
N GLN A 16 -18.97 -9.76 -16.02
CA GLN A 16 -17.66 -10.13 -15.45
C GLN A 16 -17.38 -9.47 -14.08
N TYR A 17 -17.76 -8.20 -13.91
CA TYR A 17 -17.59 -7.47 -12.64
C TYR A 17 -18.39 -8.06 -11.47
N SER A 18 -19.50 -8.77 -11.76
CA SER A 18 -20.33 -9.40 -10.72
C SER A 18 -19.68 -10.63 -10.07
N THR A 19 -18.73 -11.26 -10.77
CA THR A 19 -18.04 -12.48 -10.30
C THR A 19 -17.00 -12.17 -9.23
N ILE A 20 -16.34 -11.01 -9.31
CA ILE A 20 -15.30 -10.56 -8.37
C ILE A 20 -15.88 -10.35 -6.97
N LYS A 21 -17.14 -9.88 -6.85
CA LYS A 21 -17.84 -9.71 -5.56
C LYS A 21 -18.21 -11.03 -4.87
N ARG A 22 -18.14 -12.19 -5.54
CA ARG A 22 -18.63 -13.46 -4.99
C ARG A 22 -17.56 -14.24 -4.21
N LEU A 23 -16.28 -13.87 -4.30
CA LEU A 23 -15.18 -14.55 -3.60
C LEU A 23 -14.85 -13.96 -2.21
N GLN A 24 -15.30 -12.74 -1.89
CA GLN A 24 -15.08 -12.13 -0.58
C GLN A 24 -16.17 -12.41 0.47
N ARG A 25 -17.18 -13.25 0.18
CA ARG A 25 -18.35 -13.48 1.06
C ARG A 25 -18.43 -14.88 1.67
N GLY A 26 -17.28 -15.52 1.94
CA GLY A 26 -17.25 -16.95 2.25
C GLY A 26 -16.21 -17.42 3.27
N ARG A 27 -16.04 -16.77 4.43
CA ARG A 27 -15.56 -17.46 5.65
C ARG A 27 -15.72 -16.63 6.94
N ILE A 28 -16.89 -16.73 7.57
CA ILE A 28 -17.05 -16.41 9.00
C ILE A 28 -17.77 -17.58 9.66
N VAL A 29 -17.00 -18.43 10.34
CA VAL A 29 -17.44 -19.34 11.40
C VAL A 29 -16.31 -19.26 12.42
N GLY A 30 -16.40 -18.49 13.50
CA GLY A 30 -17.30 -18.77 14.61
C GLY A 30 -16.67 -19.82 15.53
N LEU A 31 -15.61 -19.48 16.28
CA LEU A 31 -15.13 -20.33 17.37
C LEU A 31 -14.75 -19.50 18.61
N SER A 32 -15.76 -19.27 19.43
CA SER A 32 -15.63 -18.83 20.82
C SER A 32 -15.12 -20.00 21.66
N LEU A 33 -13.92 -19.89 22.24
CA LEU A 33 -13.46 -20.78 23.30
C LEU A 33 -13.06 -19.99 24.55
N LYS A 34 -14.06 -19.71 25.39
CA LYS A 34 -13.85 -19.38 26.80
C LYS A 34 -13.52 -20.68 27.53
N LEU A 35 -12.33 -20.79 28.13
CA LEU A 35 -12.09 -21.77 29.19
C LEU A 35 -11.48 -21.10 30.42
N ARG A 36 -12.07 -21.47 31.55
CA ARG A 36 -12.05 -20.83 32.87
C ARG A 36 -10.88 -21.34 33.72
N GLY A 37 -10.44 -20.47 34.64
CA GLY A 37 -9.88 -20.82 35.95
C GLY A 37 -8.41 -21.22 35.93
N LEU A 38 -7.63 -21.13 37.00
CA LEU A 38 -7.79 -20.60 38.35
C LEU A 38 -6.39 -20.85 38.97
N LEU A 39 -5.77 -19.83 39.59
CA LEU A 39 -4.67 -19.88 40.59
C LEU A 39 -3.51 -20.90 40.41
N VAL A 40 -2.26 -20.47 40.66
CA VAL A 40 -1.40 -21.04 41.72
C VAL A 40 0.00 -20.38 41.75
N TRP A 41 0.25 -19.70 42.87
CA TRP A 41 1.49 -19.66 43.67
C TRP A 41 2.82 -19.12 43.10
N MET A 42 3.10 -17.89 43.52
CA MET A 42 4.34 -17.43 44.17
C MET A 42 5.29 -18.55 44.64
N MET A 43 6.55 -18.53 44.16
CA MET A 43 7.72 -19.07 44.87
C MET A 43 8.96 -18.22 44.58
N VAL A 44 9.39 -17.52 45.62
CA VAL A 44 10.66 -16.84 45.81
C VAL A 44 11.69 -17.86 46.31
N ALA A 45 12.90 -17.90 45.74
CA ALA A 45 14.18 -18.26 46.40
C ALA A 45 15.31 -18.27 45.36
N LEU A 46 16.28 -17.35 45.38
CA LEU A 46 17.53 -17.37 46.18
C LEU A 46 18.51 -18.51 45.84
N PHE A 47 19.44 -18.21 44.93
CA PHE A 47 20.84 -18.68 44.88
C PHE A 47 21.61 -17.54 44.16
N GLY A 48 22.70 -16.92 44.62
CA GLY A 48 23.64 -17.23 45.70
C GLY A 48 25.07 -17.22 45.15
N VAL A 49 25.76 -16.07 45.26
CA VAL A 49 27.23 -15.83 45.26
C VAL A 49 28.00 -16.20 43.97
N GLY A 50 28.94 -15.43 43.42
CA GLY A 50 29.62 -14.17 43.74
C GLY A 50 30.92 -14.08 42.91
N ALA A 51 31.48 -12.89 42.71
CA ALA A 51 32.92 -12.68 42.50
C ALA A 51 33.25 -11.18 42.42
N CYS A 52 34.21 -10.76 43.25
CA CYS A 52 34.81 -9.43 43.27
C CYS A 52 35.56 -9.09 41.98
N GLY A 53 35.57 -7.81 41.63
CA GLY A 53 36.55 -7.19 40.74
C GLY A 53 36.52 -5.68 40.92
N GLY A 54 37.28 -5.18 41.89
CA GLY A 54 37.40 -3.75 42.18
C GLY A 54 38.30 -3.03 41.19
N GLY A 55 37.95 -1.78 40.90
CA GLY A 55 38.75 -0.85 40.09
C GLY A 55 38.02 0.46 39.86
N GLU A 56 38.02 1.34 40.85
CA GLU A 56 37.83 2.79 40.69
C GLU A 56 39.22 3.44 40.81
N PRO A 57 39.54 4.52 40.07
CA PRO A 57 39.12 5.84 40.55
C PRO A 57 38.81 6.92 39.48
N THR A 58 37.94 7.85 39.90
CA THR A 58 38.07 9.32 39.78
C THR A 58 37.98 10.01 38.41
N SER A 59 36.81 10.64 38.22
CA SER A 59 36.53 12.06 37.94
C SER A 59 37.53 12.90 37.13
N ALA A 60 37.07 13.40 35.97
CA ALA A 60 36.78 14.84 35.74
C ALA A 60 36.23 15.06 34.31
N PRO A 61 35.39 16.10 34.10
CA PRO A 61 34.67 16.34 32.85
C PRO A 61 35.51 17.12 31.84
N VAL A 62 35.36 16.82 30.54
CA VAL A 62 35.84 17.68 29.47
C VAL A 62 34.63 18.20 28.69
N SER A 63 34.47 19.52 28.82
CA SER A 63 33.59 20.42 28.11
C SER A 63 34.11 20.68 26.69
N GLU A 64 33.17 20.98 25.78
CA GLU A 64 33.34 21.64 24.47
C GLU A 64 34.09 20.82 23.39
N SER A 65 33.58 20.63 22.17
CA SER A 65 32.68 21.49 21.39
C SER A 65 31.99 20.59 20.36
N VAL A 66 30.68 20.38 20.48
CA VAL A 66 29.89 19.84 19.38
C VAL A 66 29.57 21.00 18.46
N GLU A 67 30.40 21.17 17.44
CA GLU A 67 30.05 21.97 16.27
C GLU A 67 28.85 21.29 15.63
N SER A 68 27.68 21.84 15.94
CA SER A 68 26.41 21.49 15.33
C SER A 68 26.50 21.89 13.86
N VAL A 69 26.96 20.95 13.04
CA VAL A 69 26.70 21.00 11.61
C VAL A 69 25.20 20.76 11.47
N GLU A 70 24.45 21.85 11.30
CA GLU A 70 23.13 21.74 10.67
C GLU A 70 23.38 21.19 9.26
N GLU A 71 23.32 19.86 9.12
CA GLU A 71 23.09 19.23 7.84
C GLU A 71 21.72 19.68 7.36
N VAL A 72 21.70 20.77 6.61
CA VAL A 72 20.58 21.12 5.74
C VAL A 72 20.54 20.07 4.65
N SER A 73 20.00 18.90 4.97
CA SER A 73 19.65 17.89 3.99
C SER A 73 18.69 18.57 3.02
N PRO A 74 18.95 18.59 1.70
CA PRO A 74 17.96 19.08 0.76
C PRO A 74 16.70 18.26 0.99
N THR A 75 15.58 18.92 1.29
CA THR A 75 14.29 18.25 1.49
C THR A 75 13.96 17.56 0.17
N ALA A 76 14.28 16.27 0.09
CA ALA A 76 14.18 15.52 -1.15
C ALA A 76 12.70 15.47 -1.56
N THR A 77 12.42 15.73 -2.84
CA THR A 77 11.05 15.82 -3.34
C THR A 77 10.34 14.47 -3.17
N PRO A 78 9.12 14.45 -2.62
CA PRO A 78 8.35 13.23 -2.48
C PRO A 78 7.92 12.70 -3.84
N ARG A 79 7.91 11.37 -4.00
CA ARG A 79 7.47 10.72 -5.23
C ARG A 79 6.87 9.34 -4.97
N VAL A 80 6.05 8.89 -5.91
CA VAL A 80 5.50 7.53 -5.98
C VAL A 80 5.88 6.90 -7.31
N PHE A 81 6.07 5.58 -7.33
CA PHE A 81 6.42 4.86 -8.53
C PHE A 81 6.05 3.37 -8.51
N PHE A 82 6.08 2.72 -9.67
CA PHE A 82 5.99 1.28 -9.82
C PHE A 82 7.36 0.62 -9.61
N ARG A 83 7.44 -0.32 -8.66
CA ARG A 83 8.56 -1.25 -8.54
C ARG A 83 8.45 -2.35 -9.60
N ALA A 84 7.23 -2.84 -9.81
CA ALA A 84 6.84 -3.76 -10.86
C ALA A 84 5.35 -3.53 -11.21
N PRO A 85 4.93 -3.74 -12.47
CA PRO A 85 5.78 -3.97 -13.65
C PRO A 85 6.59 -2.72 -14.04
N ARG A 86 7.49 -2.85 -15.01
CA ARG A 86 8.21 -1.69 -15.59
C ARG A 86 7.42 -1.13 -16.77
N ASP A 87 7.62 0.16 -17.04
CA ASP A 87 7.02 0.80 -18.20
C ASP A 87 7.44 0.13 -19.51
N GLU A 88 6.51 0.06 -20.45
CA GLU A 88 6.65 -0.55 -21.77
C GLU A 88 7.14 -2.01 -21.75
N THR A 89 6.56 -2.83 -20.86
CA THR A 89 6.85 -4.28 -20.79
C THR A 89 5.66 -5.16 -21.16
N ASP A 90 5.96 -6.30 -21.79
CA ASP A 90 5.00 -7.33 -22.18
C ASP A 90 4.92 -8.43 -21.09
N HIS A 91 3.71 -8.91 -20.80
CA HIS A 91 3.41 -9.90 -19.76
C HIS A 91 2.40 -10.95 -20.26
N ALA A 92 2.57 -12.19 -19.81
CA ALA A 92 1.69 -13.30 -20.17
C ALA A 92 0.29 -13.13 -19.57
N THR A 93 -0.77 -13.37 -20.35
CA THR A 93 -2.17 -13.36 -19.86
C THR A 93 -2.49 -14.55 -18.96
N GLU A 94 -1.73 -15.64 -19.06
CA GLU A 94 -1.91 -16.87 -18.31
C GLU A 94 -1.50 -16.76 -16.84
N ILE A 95 -0.75 -15.72 -16.48
CA ILE A 95 -0.26 -15.46 -15.13
C ILE A 95 -0.78 -14.09 -14.69
N PRO A 96 -1.36 -13.96 -13.48
CA PRO A 96 -1.74 -12.66 -12.94
C PRO A 96 -0.55 -11.70 -12.91
N LEU A 97 -0.78 -10.48 -13.39
CA LEU A 97 0.20 -9.41 -13.38
C LEU A 97 0.48 -8.96 -11.94
N GLY A 98 1.68 -9.22 -11.45
CA GLY A 98 2.14 -8.72 -10.16
C GLY A 98 2.43 -7.22 -10.23
N VAL A 99 1.67 -6.43 -9.47
CA VAL A 99 1.86 -4.99 -9.33
C VAL A 99 2.40 -4.69 -7.93
N THR A 100 3.45 -3.88 -7.84
CA THR A 100 4.03 -3.43 -6.58
C THR A 100 4.51 -2.00 -6.71
N PHE A 101 4.19 -1.18 -5.72
CA PHE A 101 4.46 0.24 -5.66
C PHE A 101 5.64 0.55 -4.74
N GLY A 102 6.15 1.77 -4.85
CA GLY A 102 7.08 2.35 -3.90
C GLY A 102 6.82 3.85 -3.77
N SER A 103 7.19 4.38 -2.60
CA SER A 103 7.26 5.82 -2.34
C SER A 103 8.66 6.18 -1.85
N GLU A 104 9.06 7.42 -2.11
CA GLU A 104 10.27 8.02 -1.56
C GLU A 104 9.91 9.39 -0.99
N ASN A 105 10.48 9.72 0.17
CA ASN A 105 10.22 10.96 0.93
C ASN A 105 8.73 11.22 1.23
N PHE A 106 7.92 10.16 1.24
CA PHE A 106 6.50 10.21 1.59
C PHE A 106 6.10 8.94 2.34
N GLU A 107 5.34 9.09 3.43
CA GLU A 107 4.97 7.98 4.30
C GLU A 107 3.60 7.39 3.92
N ILE A 108 3.58 6.07 3.79
CA ILE A 108 2.35 5.31 3.51
C ILE A 108 1.80 4.78 4.83
N SER A 109 0.52 5.04 5.09
CA SER A 109 -0.16 4.65 6.31
C SER A 109 -1.56 4.11 5.99
N PRO A 110 -2.03 3.06 6.69
CA PRO A 110 -3.43 2.65 6.60
C PRO A 110 -4.36 3.81 7.01
N VAL A 111 -5.50 3.91 6.34
CA VAL A 111 -6.57 4.85 6.68
C VAL A 111 -7.21 4.42 8.01
N PRO A 112 -7.42 5.35 8.96
CA PRO A 112 -8.07 5.03 10.23
C PRO A 112 -9.56 4.67 10.03
N GLU A 113 -10.15 3.94 10.99
CA GLU A 113 -11.58 3.60 10.93
C GLU A 113 -12.48 4.83 10.99
N GLU A 114 -12.04 5.87 11.70
CA GLU A 114 -12.71 7.16 11.82
C GLU A 114 -11.78 8.24 11.26
N VAL A 115 -12.25 8.96 10.23
CA VAL A 115 -11.51 10.05 9.58
C VAL A 115 -12.16 11.37 10.00
N ASP A 116 -11.51 12.08 10.93
CA ASP A 116 -11.90 13.45 11.31
C ASP A 116 -11.28 14.52 10.39
N GLY A 117 -10.25 14.13 9.64
CA GLY A 117 -9.51 14.95 8.68
C GLY A 117 -8.19 14.27 8.26
N PRO A 118 -7.51 14.77 7.22
CA PRO A 118 -6.28 14.16 6.73
C PRO A 118 -5.12 14.34 7.72
N ARG A 119 -4.39 13.27 8.00
CA ARG A 119 -3.11 13.35 8.72
C ARG A 119 -2.03 13.89 7.79
N GLU A 120 -1.33 14.94 8.23
CA GLU A 120 -0.29 15.60 7.44
C GLU A 120 0.86 14.65 7.11
N GLY A 121 1.33 14.68 5.85
CA GLY A 121 2.48 13.90 5.40
C GLY A 121 2.23 12.39 5.26
N LEU A 122 0.99 11.94 5.48
CA LEU A 122 0.57 10.55 5.33
C LEU A 122 -0.39 10.40 4.15
N GLY A 123 -0.42 9.20 3.57
CA GLY A 123 -1.39 8.82 2.56
C GLY A 123 -1.33 7.33 2.25
N HIS A 124 -2.04 6.93 1.22
CA HIS A 124 -2.10 5.54 0.79
C HIS A 124 -2.21 5.42 -0.74
N TYR A 125 -1.89 4.23 -1.25
CA TYR A 125 -1.88 3.99 -2.69
C TYR A 125 -3.29 3.82 -3.26
N HIS A 126 -3.42 4.26 -4.50
CA HIS A 126 -4.53 3.97 -5.39
C HIS A 126 -3.98 3.54 -6.73
N LEU A 127 -4.60 2.54 -7.33
CA LEU A 127 -4.27 2.07 -8.67
C LEU A 127 -5.46 2.34 -9.60
N GLY A 128 -5.24 3.16 -10.61
CA GLY A 128 -6.14 3.32 -11.73
C GLY A 128 -5.75 2.40 -12.88
N VAL A 129 -6.69 1.57 -13.35
CA VAL A 129 -6.52 0.74 -14.56
C VAL A 129 -7.20 1.44 -15.73
N ASP A 130 -6.45 1.83 -16.74
CA ASP A 130 -6.87 2.70 -17.84
C ASP A 130 -7.43 4.05 -17.38
N ALA A 131 -6.89 4.56 -16.27
CA ALA A 131 -7.21 5.87 -15.71
C ALA A 131 -5.98 6.77 -15.74
N GLU A 132 -6.20 8.07 -15.93
CA GLU A 132 -5.14 9.09 -15.80
C GLU A 132 -5.02 9.55 -14.35
N CYS A 133 -3.85 10.07 -13.97
CA CYS A 133 -3.68 10.79 -12.71
C CYS A 133 -4.74 11.90 -12.59
N LEU A 134 -5.46 11.93 -11.47
CA LEU A 134 -6.38 13.03 -11.21
C LEU A 134 -5.59 14.29 -10.80
N PRO A 135 -6.10 15.50 -11.09
CA PRO A 135 -5.54 16.75 -10.58
C PRO A 135 -5.41 16.74 -9.06
N ALA A 136 -4.46 17.49 -8.50
CA ALA A 136 -4.25 17.59 -7.05
C ALA A 136 -5.50 18.12 -6.32
N GLY A 137 -5.83 17.52 -5.17
CA GLY A 137 -6.98 17.85 -4.33
C GLY A 137 -8.31 17.21 -4.75
N GLU A 138 -8.35 16.52 -5.89
CA GLU A 138 -9.53 15.78 -6.35
C GLU A 138 -9.75 14.51 -5.54
N ILE A 139 -11.01 14.13 -5.34
CA ILE A 139 -11.36 12.89 -4.64
C ILE A 139 -11.23 11.73 -5.62
N ILE A 140 -10.46 10.70 -5.25
CA ILE A 140 -10.40 9.45 -5.97
C ILE A 140 -11.74 8.70 -5.78
N PRO A 141 -12.49 8.39 -6.85
CA PRO A 141 -13.77 7.72 -6.72
C PRO A 141 -13.61 6.29 -6.17
N ALA A 142 -14.41 5.92 -5.17
CA ALA A 142 -14.48 4.55 -4.62
C ALA A 142 -15.24 3.56 -5.55
N ALA A 143 -14.87 3.55 -6.82
CA ALA A 143 -15.45 2.72 -7.87
C ALA A 143 -14.45 2.53 -9.00
N ASP A 144 -14.78 1.64 -9.93
CA ASP A 144 -14.01 1.48 -11.17
C ASP A 144 -13.83 2.82 -11.88
N PRO A 145 -12.63 3.10 -12.43
CA PRO A 145 -11.50 2.18 -12.61
C PRO A 145 -10.48 2.11 -11.44
N TRP A 146 -10.81 2.60 -10.24
CA TRP A 146 -9.85 2.78 -9.14
C TRP A 146 -9.89 1.68 -8.08
N ILE A 147 -8.72 1.12 -7.77
CA ILE A 147 -8.50 0.15 -6.70
C ILE A 147 -7.80 0.86 -5.54
N HIS A 148 -8.33 0.71 -4.33
CA HIS A 148 -7.87 1.41 -3.13
C HIS A 148 -7.04 0.48 -2.24
N PHE A 149 -5.91 0.98 -1.76
CA PHE A 149 -5.04 0.28 -0.82
C PHE A 149 -5.08 0.96 0.55
N GLY A 150 -6.30 1.15 1.07
CA GLY A 150 -6.54 1.86 2.34
C GLY A 150 -5.99 1.13 3.58
N ASP A 151 -5.56 -0.13 3.45
CA ASP A 151 -4.87 -0.89 4.50
C ASP A 151 -3.34 -0.70 4.47
N GLY A 152 -2.82 0.15 3.57
CA GLY A 152 -1.40 0.41 3.41
C GLY A 152 -0.64 -0.67 2.63
N ALA A 153 -1.32 -1.64 2.02
CA ALA A 153 -0.69 -2.59 1.13
C ALA A 153 -0.03 -1.89 -0.07
N ASP A 154 1.11 -2.41 -0.52
CA ASP A 154 1.93 -1.81 -1.58
C ASP A 154 1.85 -2.59 -2.90
N GLY A 155 0.90 -3.50 -3.06
CA GLY A 155 0.81 -4.29 -4.28
C GLY A 155 -0.34 -5.29 -4.29
N MET A 156 -0.59 -5.87 -5.46
CA MET A 156 -1.58 -6.91 -5.70
C MET A 156 -1.26 -7.69 -6.98
N GLU A 157 -2.00 -8.77 -7.20
CA GLU A 157 -2.03 -9.46 -8.48
C GLU A 157 -3.29 -9.04 -9.27
N LEU A 158 -3.11 -8.64 -10.52
CA LEU A 158 -4.18 -8.28 -11.45
C LEU A 158 -4.35 -9.37 -12.51
N GLN A 159 -5.56 -9.88 -12.67
CA GLN A 159 -5.89 -10.66 -13.86
C GLN A 159 -6.40 -9.70 -14.93
N LEU A 160 -5.68 -9.59 -16.04
CA LEU A 160 -6.03 -8.76 -17.19
C LEU A 160 -6.20 -9.66 -18.42
N GLU A 161 -7.06 -9.23 -19.35
CA GLU A 161 -7.18 -9.86 -20.66
C GLU A 161 -6.03 -9.37 -21.58
N GLY A 162 -5.89 -9.97 -22.77
CA GLY A 162 -4.90 -9.52 -23.74
C GLY A 162 -5.18 -8.10 -24.24
N GLY A 163 -4.17 -7.22 -24.21
CA GLY A 163 -4.34 -5.81 -24.56
C GLY A 163 -3.25 -4.90 -23.99
N GLU A 164 -3.28 -3.63 -24.40
CA GLU A 164 -2.44 -2.58 -23.83
C GLU A 164 -3.22 -1.84 -22.74
N TYR A 165 -2.58 -1.64 -21.58
CA TYR A 165 -3.18 -0.99 -20.41
C TYR A 165 -2.32 0.17 -19.93
N ARG A 166 -2.96 1.25 -19.49
CA ARG A 166 -2.33 2.32 -18.73
C ARG A 166 -2.59 2.13 -17.25
N LEU A 167 -1.54 1.92 -16.47
CA LEU A 167 -1.63 1.77 -15.01
C LEU A 167 -1.13 3.05 -14.35
N SER A 168 -1.97 3.67 -13.52
CA SER A 168 -1.62 4.88 -12.77
C SER A 168 -1.62 4.60 -11.28
N VAL A 169 -0.45 4.72 -10.62
CA VAL A 169 -0.38 4.73 -9.17
C VAL A 169 -0.46 6.17 -8.68
N GLN A 170 -1.37 6.45 -7.76
CA GLN A 170 -1.57 7.79 -7.20
C GLN A 170 -1.75 7.73 -5.69
N ILE A 171 -1.16 8.68 -4.96
CA ILE A 171 -1.36 8.81 -3.52
C ILE A 171 -2.55 9.71 -3.23
N GLY A 172 -3.40 9.25 -2.31
CA GLY A 172 -4.44 10.06 -1.66
C GLY A 172 -4.22 10.16 -0.15
N ASP A 173 -4.72 11.23 0.46
CA ASP A 173 -4.77 11.40 1.92
C ASP A 173 -5.86 10.52 2.57
N ASP A 174 -6.09 10.65 3.88
CA ASP A 174 -7.12 9.86 4.59
C ASP A 174 -8.57 10.15 4.09
N GLU A 175 -8.79 11.28 3.39
CA GLU A 175 -10.06 11.62 2.74
C GLU A 175 -10.09 11.19 1.25
N HIS A 176 -9.08 10.47 0.79
CA HIS A 176 -8.86 10.04 -0.59
C HIS A 176 -8.71 11.21 -1.58
N ARG A 177 -8.24 12.37 -1.11
CA ARG A 177 -7.89 13.50 -1.97
C ARG A 177 -6.47 13.33 -2.48
N THR A 178 -6.28 13.52 -3.77
CA THR A 178 -4.97 13.40 -4.41
C THR A 178 -3.98 14.44 -3.91
N ILE A 179 -2.72 14.03 -3.81
CA ILE A 179 -1.62 14.88 -3.37
C ILE A 179 -0.79 15.31 -4.58
N GLU A 180 -0.39 16.58 -4.62
CA GLU A 180 0.39 17.15 -5.72
C GLU A 180 1.72 16.39 -5.93
N GLY A 181 2.05 16.09 -7.19
CA GLY A 181 3.32 15.45 -7.56
C GLY A 181 3.42 13.95 -7.21
N LEU A 182 2.41 13.37 -6.57
CA LEU A 182 2.42 11.96 -6.16
C LEU A 182 1.56 11.09 -7.09
N CYS A 183 1.95 11.05 -8.37
CA CYS A 183 1.42 10.11 -9.33
C CYS A 183 2.49 9.64 -10.34
N GLU A 184 2.40 8.38 -10.76
CA GLU A 184 3.13 7.85 -11.91
C GLU A 184 2.17 7.03 -12.77
N THR A 185 2.29 7.13 -14.10
CA THR A 185 1.58 6.29 -15.06
C THR A 185 2.59 5.50 -15.88
N ILE A 186 2.35 4.20 -16.04
CA ILE A 186 3.09 3.32 -16.95
C ILE A 186 2.15 2.68 -17.96
N THR A 187 2.70 2.19 -19.05
CA THR A 187 2.02 1.37 -20.06
C THR A 187 2.54 -0.06 -19.99
N VAL A 188 1.64 -1.04 -19.99
CA VAL A 188 1.99 -2.46 -20.06
C VAL A 188 1.16 -3.16 -21.11
N ARG A 189 1.66 -4.28 -21.61
CA ARG A 189 0.95 -5.12 -22.60
C ARG A 189 0.78 -6.51 -22.06
N MET A 190 -0.42 -7.03 -22.21
CA MET A 190 -0.79 -8.40 -21.88
C MET A 190 -0.91 -9.17 -23.18
N GLU A 191 -0.13 -10.25 -23.33
CA GLU A 191 -0.08 -11.08 -24.53
C GLU A 191 -0.27 -12.56 -24.19
N ASP A 192 -0.91 -13.28 -25.10
CA ASP A 192 -1.10 -14.74 -24.96
C ASP A 192 0.17 -15.49 -25.40
N GLY A 193 0.60 -16.46 -24.60
CA GLY A 193 1.61 -17.46 -25.00
C GLY A 193 3.07 -17.00 -24.98
N ILE A 194 3.43 -16.01 -24.16
CA ILE A 194 4.81 -15.52 -23.97
C ILE A 194 5.47 -16.00 -22.67
#